data_AF-A0A3N7CEM1-F1
#
_entry.id   AF-A0A3N7CEM1-F1
#
_cell.length_a   1.000
_cell.length_b   1.000
_cell.length_c   1.000
_cell.angle_alpha   90.00
_cell.angle_beta   90.00
_cell.angle_gamma   90.00
#
_symmetry.space_group_name_H-M   'P 1'
#
loop_
_entity.id
_entity.type
_entity.pdbx_description
1 polymer ?
#
loop_
_entity_poly.entity_id
_entity_poly.type
_entity_poly.pdbx_seq_one_letter_code
_entity_poly.pdbx_strand_id
1 'polypeptide(L)'
;MGLAISVGALADLLENDTEGAEWLQEDLAVVNKVLAAAGLPPHAEPRELPPLDSRASLRSFPYSFIHYLRRAYAHRLVSPDWVATPVQDGVDPADDPAIQAALDESDSHLICHSDAEGFYVPVEFDEVLFSDSDDEELSGGMLGSSYRLRDELVLVAPALGIALTDGQLSDEEAERIDGLIDDDEGLYREHASWLLLYESARLSIAHKTVIVFS
;
A
#
# COMPACT_ATOMS: atom_id res chain seq x y z
N MET A 1 -1.35 -4.16 -16.72
CA MET A 1 -1.78 -5.27 -15.85
C MET A 1 -2.66 -4.69 -14.76
N GLY A 2 -3.65 -5.43 -14.26
CA GLY A 2 -4.36 -5.03 -13.04
C GLY A 2 -3.49 -5.31 -11.81
N LEU A 3 -3.75 -4.59 -10.72
CA LEU A 3 -3.21 -4.84 -9.40
C LEU A 3 -4.40 -4.98 -8.45
N ALA A 4 -4.54 -6.13 -7.80
CA ALA A 4 -5.44 -6.32 -6.68
C ALA A 4 -4.72 -6.06 -5.36
N ILE A 5 -5.42 -5.41 -4.43
CA ILE A 5 -4.92 -5.14 -3.09
C ILE A 5 -5.89 -5.78 -2.10
N SER A 6 -5.41 -6.77 -1.37
CA SER A 6 -6.22 -7.60 -0.49
C SER A 6 -5.80 -7.47 0.97
N VAL A 7 -6.76 -7.52 1.88
CA VAL A 7 -6.57 -7.61 3.32
C VAL A 7 -7.43 -8.75 3.84
N GLY A 8 -6.91 -9.56 4.76
CA GLY A 8 -7.61 -10.77 5.21
C GLY A 8 -7.55 -11.94 4.21
N ALA A 9 -6.59 -11.92 3.29
CA ALA A 9 -6.48 -12.90 2.21
C ALA A 9 -6.41 -14.35 2.74
N LEU A 10 -5.67 -14.61 3.82
CA LEU A 10 -5.57 -15.96 4.37
C LEU A 10 -6.92 -16.48 4.89
N ALA A 11 -7.69 -15.65 5.60
CA ALA A 11 -8.99 -16.04 6.13
C ALA A 11 -9.97 -16.37 4.98
N ASP A 12 -9.97 -15.56 3.92
CA ASP A 12 -10.81 -15.81 2.73
C ASP A 12 -10.39 -17.09 1.98
N LEU A 13 -9.09 -17.29 1.75
CA LEU A 13 -8.56 -18.47 1.07
C LEU A 13 -8.84 -19.76 1.86
N LEU A 14 -8.75 -19.75 3.19
CA LEU A 14 -9.07 -20.93 4.00
C LEU A 14 -10.53 -21.41 3.82
N GLU A 15 -11.44 -20.51 3.47
CA GLU A 15 -12.84 -20.83 3.19
C GLU A 15 -13.09 -21.22 1.73
N ASN A 16 -12.40 -20.54 0.79
CA ASN A 16 -12.75 -20.56 -0.63
C ASN A 16 -11.73 -21.25 -1.54
N ASP A 17 -10.45 -21.32 -1.14
CA ASP A 17 -9.34 -21.88 -1.93
C ASP A 17 -8.19 -22.36 -1.02
N THR A 18 -8.25 -23.63 -0.61
CA THR A 18 -7.27 -24.22 0.30
C THR A 18 -5.87 -24.32 -0.31
N GLU A 19 -5.76 -24.46 -1.64
CA GLU A 19 -4.46 -24.49 -2.32
C GLU A 19 -3.82 -23.10 -2.27
N GLY A 20 -4.59 -22.05 -2.61
CA GLY A 20 -4.13 -20.67 -2.44
C GLY A 20 -3.75 -20.33 -1.00
N ALA A 21 -4.48 -20.87 -0.01
CA ALA A 21 -4.12 -20.72 1.40
C ALA A 21 -2.76 -21.35 1.74
N GLU A 22 -2.47 -22.54 1.21
CA GLU A 22 -1.17 -23.20 1.41
C GLU A 22 -0.03 -22.35 0.82
N TRP A 23 -0.17 -21.85 -0.40
CA TRP A 23 0.80 -20.94 -1.04
C TRP A 23 1.02 -19.66 -0.22
N LEU A 24 -0.05 -18.98 0.19
CA LEU A 24 0.09 -17.76 0.99
C LEU A 24 0.75 -18.04 2.35
N GLN A 25 0.51 -19.20 2.95
CA GLN A 25 1.16 -19.58 4.20
C GLN A 25 2.68 -19.81 4.03
N GLU A 26 3.13 -20.29 2.87
CA GLU A 26 4.56 -20.40 2.54
C GLU A 26 5.19 -19.01 2.40
N ASP A 27 4.54 -18.09 1.67
CA ASP A 27 4.99 -16.69 1.54
C ASP A 27 5.07 -15.99 2.90
N LEU A 28 4.07 -16.18 3.76
CA LEU A 28 4.06 -15.63 5.13
C LEU A 28 5.17 -16.23 6.01
N ALA A 29 5.64 -17.43 5.72
CA ALA A 29 6.81 -17.99 6.39
C ALA A 29 8.09 -17.26 5.95
N VAL A 30 8.21 -16.88 4.67
CA VAL A 30 9.30 -16.04 4.16
C VAL A 30 9.26 -14.64 4.78
N VAL A 31 8.08 -14.00 4.83
CA VAL A 31 7.88 -12.72 5.55
C VAL A 31 8.41 -12.78 6.97
N ASN A 32 8.09 -13.86 7.71
CA ASN A 32 8.57 -14.05 9.07
C ASN A 32 10.08 -14.27 9.18
N LYS A 33 10.72 -14.89 8.17
CA LYS A 33 12.19 -14.99 8.10
C LYS A 33 12.82 -13.61 7.93
N VAL A 34 12.26 -12.76 7.06
CA VAL A 34 12.72 -11.38 6.84
C VAL A 34 12.58 -10.55 8.12
N LEU A 35 11.42 -10.62 8.79
CA LEU A 35 11.22 -9.95 10.09
C LEU A 35 12.23 -10.44 11.15
N ALA A 36 12.47 -11.74 11.24
CA ALA A 36 13.41 -12.31 12.20
C ALA A 36 14.86 -11.88 11.93
N ALA A 37 15.28 -11.80 10.66
CA ALA A 37 16.59 -11.29 10.27
C ALA A 37 16.79 -9.82 10.68
N ALA A 38 15.73 -9.02 10.64
CA ALA A 38 15.71 -7.64 11.12
C ALA A 38 15.56 -7.51 12.66
N GLY A 39 15.47 -8.62 13.39
CA GLY A 39 15.28 -8.61 14.85
C GLY A 39 13.87 -8.17 15.31
N LEU A 40 12.89 -8.24 14.41
CA LEU A 40 11.50 -7.86 14.65
C LEU A 40 10.65 -9.06 15.13
N PRO A 41 9.51 -8.81 15.80
CA PRO A 41 8.62 -9.89 16.18
C PRO A 41 8.00 -10.58 14.95
N PRO A 42 7.74 -11.90 15.01
CA PRO A 42 7.04 -12.57 13.93
C PRO A 42 5.59 -12.09 13.85
N HIS A 43 5.08 -12.07 12.63
CA HIS A 43 3.68 -11.83 12.33
C HIS A 43 2.90 -13.16 12.28
N ALA A 44 1.79 -13.20 13.01
CA ALA A 44 0.86 -14.33 13.01
C ALA A 44 -0.42 -13.92 12.28
N GLU A 45 -0.53 -14.31 11.01
CA GLU A 45 -1.69 -13.98 10.17
C GLU A 45 -2.98 -14.61 10.74
N PRO A 46 -4.04 -13.82 10.95
CA PRO A 46 -5.34 -14.31 11.39
C PRO A 46 -5.92 -15.31 10.39
N ARG A 47 -6.39 -16.44 10.92
CA ARG A 47 -7.05 -17.48 10.12
C ARG A 47 -8.55 -17.27 9.99
N GLU A 48 -9.11 -16.41 10.83
CA GLU A 48 -10.52 -16.04 10.87
C GLU A 48 -10.59 -14.53 11.12
N LEU A 49 -11.50 -13.85 10.41
CA LEU A 49 -11.72 -12.41 10.55
C LEU A 49 -13.22 -12.10 10.57
N PRO A 50 -13.65 -11.04 11.28
CA PRO A 50 -14.97 -10.48 11.05
C PRO A 50 -15.03 -9.87 9.62
N PRO A 51 -16.23 -9.59 9.09
CA PRO A 51 -16.37 -8.84 7.85
C PRO A 51 -15.56 -7.54 7.91
N LEU A 52 -14.71 -7.34 6.91
CA LEU A 52 -13.90 -6.14 6.78
C LEU A 52 -14.73 -5.02 6.15
N ASP A 53 -14.79 -3.89 6.85
CA ASP A 53 -15.55 -2.72 6.43
C ASP A 53 -14.62 -1.71 5.77
N SER A 54 -14.35 -1.91 4.48
CA SER A 54 -13.56 -0.98 3.64
C SER A 54 -14.48 0.07 3.03
N ARG A 55 -14.07 1.34 3.09
CA ARG A 55 -14.76 2.46 2.46
C ARG A 55 -14.34 2.69 1.00
N ALA A 56 -13.29 2.02 0.53
CA ALA A 56 -12.92 2.00 -0.88
C ALA A 56 -13.88 1.08 -1.66
N SER A 57 -14.54 1.60 -2.71
CA SER A 57 -15.37 0.78 -3.60
C SER A 57 -14.55 -0.17 -4.47
N LEU A 58 -13.34 0.25 -4.84
CA LEU A 58 -12.39 -0.54 -5.62
C LEU A 58 -11.66 -1.57 -4.76
N ARG A 59 -11.36 -2.71 -5.37
CA ARG A 59 -10.43 -3.74 -4.82
C ARG A 59 -9.20 -3.96 -5.71
N SER A 60 -9.22 -3.35 -6.89
CA SER A 60 -8.16 -3.42 -7.86
C SER A 60 -8.22 -2.22 -8.81
N PHE A 61 -7.08 -1.92 -9.42
CA PHE A 61 -6.95 -0.88 -10.45
C PHE A 61 -5.74 -1.22 -11.35
N PRO A 62 -5.52 -0.53 -12.49
CA PRO A 62 -4.29 -0.71 -13.26
C PRO A 62 -3.06 -0.36 -12.40
N TYR A 63 -2.06 -1.24 -12.32
CA TYR A 63 -0.90 -1.06 -11.42
C TYR A 63 -0.23 0.32 -11.57
N SER A 64 -0.26 0.88 -12.78
CA SER A 64 0.30 2.19 -13.09
C SER A 64 -0.32 3.35 -12.31
N PHE A 65 -1.50 3.18 -11.72
CA PHE A 65 -2.12 4.20 -10.86
C PHE A 65 -1.25 4.52 -9.65
N ILE A 66 -0.54 3.53 -9.09
CA ILE A 66 0.37 3.74 -7.95
C ILE A 66 1.49 4.73 -8.28
N HIS A 67 1.97 4.78 -9.51
CA HIS A 67 3.02 5.73 -9.90
C HIS A 67 2.58 7.19 -9.73
N TYR A 68 1.30 7.49 -9.96
CA TYR A 68 0.75 8.83 -9.76
C TYR A 68 0.77 9.21 -8.27
N LEU A 69 0.34 8.29 -7.40
CA LEU A 69 0.39 8.47 -5.95
C LEU A 69 1.83 8.62 -5.43
N ARG A 70 2.75 7.76 -5.88
CA ARG A 70 4.17 7.83 -5.52
C ARG A 70 4.79 9.15 -5.93
N ARG A 71 4.45 9.66 -7.12
CA ARG A 71 4.92 10.97 -7.59
C ARG A 71 4.43 12.07 -6.67
N ALA A 72 3.16 12.07 -6.31
CA ALA A 72 2.62 13.05 -5.37
C ALA A 72 3.32 12.98 -4.01
N TYR A 73 3.57 11.78 -3.49
CA TYR A 73 4.29 11.58 -2.23
C TYR A 73 5.74 12.07 -2.31
N ALA A 74 6.48 11.75 -3.37
CA ALA A 74 7.86 12.19 -3.56
C ALA A 74 8.00 13.73 -3.58
N HIS A 75 7.11 14.43 -4.29
CA HIS A 75 7.08 15.90 -4.27
C HIS A 75 6.71 16.45 -2.89
N ARG A 76 5.77 15.81 -2.20
CA ARG A 76 5.33 16.23 -0.86
C ARG A 76 6.41 16.06 0.19
N LEU A 77 7.25 15.03 0.07
CA LEU A 77 8.38 14.74 0.96
C LEU A 77 9.38 15.91 0.99
N VAL A 78 9.67 16.51 -0.17
CA VAL A 78 10.63 17.62 -0.29
C VAL A 78 9.98 19.00 -0.18
N SER A 79 8.67 19.10 -0.44
CA SER A 79 7.93 20.36 -0.44
C SER A 79 6.58 20.21 0.27
N PRO A 80 6.51 20.57 1.57
CA PRO A 80 5.30 20.46 2.38
C PRO A 80 4.12 21.33 1.96
N ASP A 81 4.30 22.24 1.00
CA ASP A 81 3.22 23.07 0.43
C ASP A 81 2.87 22.66 -1.00
N TRP A 82 3.52 21.63 -1.54
CA TRP A 82 3.22 21.14 -2.88
C TRP A 82 1.83 20.52 -2.94
N VAL A 83 1.12 20.81 -4.03
CA VAL A 83 -0.23 20.32 -4.32
C VAL A 83 -0.19 19.65 -5.69
N ALA A 84 -0.84 18.49 -5.77
CA ALA A 84 -0.88 17.71 -6.99
C ALA A 84 -1.72 18.41 -8.07
N THR A 85 -1.22 18.34 -9.28
CA THR A 85 -1.97 18.66 -10.49
C THR A 85 -1.95 17.43 -11.40
N PRO A 86 -3.00 17.20 -12.21
CA PRO A 86 -3.03 16.09 -13.14
C PRO A 86 -1.77 16.04 -13.99
N VAL A 87 -1.19 14.85 -14.10
CA VAL A 87 -0.03 14.62 -14.98
C VAL A 87 -0.48 14.80 -16.43
N GLN A 88 0.37 15.44 -17.24
CA GLN A 88 0.07 15.69 -18.64
C GLN A 88 -0.03 14.38 -19.44
N ASP A 89 -0.90 14.37 -20.45
CA ASP A 89 -1.05 13.21 -21.33
C ASP A 89 0.28 12.80 -21.97
N GLY A 90 0.57 11.50 -21.93
CA GLY A 90 1.78 10.92 -22.50
C GLY A 90 3.04 11.09 -21.65
N VAL A 91 2.95 11.69 -20.47
CA VAL A 91 4.04 11.71 -19.48
C VAL A 91 3.84 10.53 -18.53
N ASP A 92 4.89 9.72 -18.36
CA ASP A 92 4.90 8.67 -17.35
C ASP A 92 5.27 9.29 -15.98
N PRO A 93 4.39 9.23 -14.95
CA PRO A 93 4.73 9.73 -13.63
C PRO A 93 5.90 8.98 -12.97
N ALA A 94 6.22 7.76 -13.39
CA ALA A 94 7.37 7.02 -12.88
C ALA A 94 8.71 7.64 -13.32
N ASP A 95 8.73 8.39 -14.43
CA ASP A 95 9.92 9.09 -14.93
C ASP A 95 10.19 10.43 -14.22
N ASP A 96 9.35 10.84 -13.24
CA ASP A 96 9.55 12.09 -12.51
C ASP A 96 10.84 12.03 -11.67
N PRO A 97 11.78 12.99 -11.80
CA PRO A 97 13.05 12.96 -11.08
C PRO A 97 12.92 12.88 -9.54
N ALA A 98 11.79 13.34 -8.99
CA ALA A 98 11.52 13.21 -7.56
C ALA A 98 11.39 11.73 -7.12
N ILE A 99 10.90 10.85 -8.00
CA ILE A 99 10.82 9.41 -7.73
C ILE A 99 12.21 8.82 -7.57
N GLN A 100 13.11 9.08 -8.54
CA GLN A 100 14.47 8.56 -8.46
C GLN A 100 15.20 9.05 -7.21
N ALA A 101 15.07 10.34 -6.89
CA ALA A 101 15.67 10.90 -5.68
C ALA A 101 15.16 10.23 -4.40
N ALA A 102 13.88 9.88 -4.33
CA ALA A 102 13.31 9.20 -3.18
C ALA A 102 13.68 7.70 -3.13
N LEU A 103 13.84 7.03 -4.27
CA LEU A 103 14.34 5.67 -4.36
C LEU A 103 15.80 5.56 -3.87
N ASP A 104 16.63 6.55 -4.19
CA ASP A 104 18.03 6.58 -3.77
C ASP A 104 18.21 6.63 -2.24
N GLU A 105 17.22 7.16 -1.50
CA GLU A 105 17.19 7.15 -0.02
C GLU A 105 16.70 5.80 0.54
N SER A 106 15.90 5.04 -0.21
CA SER A 106 15.42 3.68 0.15
C SER A 106 14.59 3.53 1.45
N ASP A 107 14.12 4.64 2.04
CA ASP A 107 13.38 4.63 3.31
C ASP A 107 11.86 4.54 3.15
N SER A 108 11.32 4.81 1.95
CA SER A 108 9.88 4.95 1.76
C SER A 108 9.19 3.61 1.47
N HIS A 109 8.23 3.26 2.33
CA HIS A 109 7.47 2.01 2.21
C HIS A 109 6.55 2.04 1.00
N LEU A 110 5.98 3.20 0.67
CA LEU A 110 5.16 3.41 -0.51
C LEU A 110 5.96 3.40 -1.81
N ILE A 111 7.13 4.07 -1.85
CA ILE A 111 7.93 4.22 -3.08
C ILE A 111 8.74 2.96 -3.40
N CYS A 112 9.37 2.35 -2.39
CA CYS A 112 10.28 1.23 -2.60
C CYS A 112 9.57 -0.11 -2.78
N HIS A 113 8.28 -0.21 -2.46
CA HIS A 113 7.51 -1.45 -2.64
C HIS A 113 7.37 -1.80 -4.13
N SER A 114 7.29 -3.09 -4.45
CA SER A 114 7.00 -3.57 -5.80
C SER A 114 5.67 -3.01 -6.35
N ASP A 115 5.60 -2.87 -7.66
CA ASP A 115 4.46 -2.30 -8.38
C ASP A 115 3.24 -3.23 -8.40
N ALA A 116 3.47 -4.55 -8.32
CA ALA A 116 2.48 -5.55 -8.72
C ALA A 116 2.33 -6.71 -7.74
N GLU A 117 3.27 -6.89 -6.81
CA GLU A 117 3.30 -8.02 -5.89
C GLU A 117 3.98 -7.63 -4.57
N GLY A 118 3.78 -8.43 -3.53
CA GLY A 118 4.45 -8.24 -2.25
C GLY A 118 3.50 -7.85 -1.11
N PHE A 119 4.11 -7.45 0.01
CA PHE A 119 3.42 -7.39 1.29
C PHE A 119 3.69 -6.09 2.06
N TYR A 120 2.62 -5.60 2.70
CA TYR A 120 2.76 -4.78 3.91
C TYR A 120 2.28 -5.57 5.13
N VAL A 121 3.09 -5.59 6.19
CA VAL A 121 2.80 -6.35 7.40
C VAL A 121 2.41 -5.40 8.55
N PRO A 122 1.46 -5.76 9.43
CA PRO A 122 1.07 -4.97 10.59
C PRO A 122 2.09 -5.08 11.74
N VAL A 123 3.37 -4.90 11.43
CA VAL A 123 4.49 -4.78 12.36
C VAL A 123 5.14 -3.42 12.12
N GLU A 124 5.49 -2.72 13.21
CA GLU A 124 6.10 -1.40 13.14
C GLU A 124 7.62 -1.53 13.00
N PHE A 125 8.17 -0.93 11.95
CA PHE A 125 9.59 -0.80 11.69
C PHE A 125 9.84 0.40 10.77
N ASP A 126 11.05 0.97 10.83
CA ASP A 126 11.34 2.27 10.23
C ASP A 126 11.73 2.17 8.76
N GLU A 127 12.71 1.33 8.45
CA GLU A 127 13.29 1.16 7.11
C GLU A 127 12.64 0.00 6.35
N VAL A 128 12.51 0.11 5.03
CA VAL A 128 12.01 -0.99 4.19
C VAL A 128 12.95 -2.18 4.30
N LEU A 129 12.39 -3.39 4.47
CA LEU A 129 13.20 -4.59 4.61
C LEU A 129 13.32 -5.29 3.26
N PHE A 130 14.53 -5.72 2.93
CA PHE A 130 14.86 -6.43 1.70
C PHE A 130 15.20 -7.88 2.04
N SER A 131 14.87 -8.83 1.15
CA SER A 131 15.32 -10.20 1.33
C SER A 131 16.76 -10.35 0.85
N ASP A 132 17.69 -10.61 1.77
CA ASP A 132 19.11 -10.85 1.47
C ASP A 132 19.43 -12.30 1.05
N SER A 133 18.45 -13.19 0.92
CA SER A 133 18.68 -14.64 0.76
C SER A 133 18.51 -15.16 -0.67
N ASP A 134 19.56 -15.82 -1.18
CA ASP A 134 19.59 -16.49 -2.48
C ASP A 134 18.67 -17.74 -2.59
N ASP A 135 18.15 -18.27 -1.47
CA ASP A 135 17.47 -19.59 -1.43
C ASP A 135 15.93 -19.52 -1.41
N GLU A 136 15.33 -18.46 -0.87
CA GLU A 136 13.88 -18.21 -0.86
C GLU A 136 13.65 -16.71 -1.01
N GLU A 137 13.01 -16.32 -2.11
CA GLU A 137 12.80 -14.92 -2.50
C GLU A 137 11.47 -14.42 -1.94
N LEU A 138 11.51 -13.26 -1.28
CA LEU A 138 10.28 -12.59 -0.85
C LEU A 138 9.52 -12.10 -2.09
N SER A 139 8.23 -12.41 -2.20
CA SER A 139 7.37 -11.91 -3.27
C SER A 139 7.47 -10.37 -3.34
N GLY A 140 7.84 -9.85 -4.51
CA GLY A 140 8.08 -8.41 -4.71
C GLY A 140 9.39 -7.85 -4.13
N GLY A 141 10.25 -8.66 -3.51
CA GLY A 141 11.61 -8.31 -3.08
C GLY A 141 11.73 -7.40 -1.85
N MET A 142 10.67 -6.69 -1.48
CA MET A 142 10.62 -5.75 -0.36
C MET A 142 9.44 -6.02 0.56
N LEU A 143 9.64 -5.84 1.87
CA LEU A 143 8.60 -5.93 2.89
C LEU A 143 8.34 -4.54 3.49
N GLY A 144 7.11 -4.07 3.32
CA GLY A 144 6.65 -2.81 3.90
C GLY A 144 5.95 -2.99 5.25
N SER A 145 5.89 -1.91 6.03
CA SER A 145 5.10 -1.81 7.26
C SER A 145 3.78 -1.12 6.95
N SER A 146 2.65 -1.73 7.35
CA SER A 146 1.33 -1.09 7.22
C SER A 146 1.23 0.22 8.01
N TYR A 147 2.00 0.36 9.10
CA TYR A 147 2.05 1.59 9.89
C TYR A 147 2.76 2.71 9.14
N ARG A 148 3.94 2.43 8.58
CA ARG A 148 4.68 3.41 7.80
C ARG A 148 3.96 3.78 6.51
N LEU A 149 3.40 2.82 5.79
CA LEU A 149 2.54 3.09 4.63
C LEU A 149 1.41 4.07 4.99
N ARG A 150 0.68 3.82 6.09
CA ARG A 150 -0.38 4.73 6.54
C ARG A 150 0.15 6.13 6.82
N ASP A 151 1.27 6.25 7.51
CA ASP A 151 1.84 7.56 7.86
C ASP A 151 2.28 8.34 6.60
N GLU A 152 2.84 7.65 5.60
CA GLU A 152 3.16 8.23 4.30
C GLU A 152 1.92 8.68 3.51
N LEU A 153 0.85 7.90 3.56
CA LEU A 153 -0.44 8.25 2.98
C LEU A 153 -1.04 9.49 3.68
N VAL A 154 -0.94 9.58 5.01
CA VAL A 154 -1.35 10.76 5.77
C VAL A 154 -0.53 11.99 5.35
N LEU A 155 0.77 11.83 5.10
CA LEU A 155 1.65 12.91 4.66
C LEU A 155 1.26 13.48 3.29
N VAL A 156 0.92 12.63 2.33
CA VAL A 156 0.53 13.05 0.96
C VAL A 156 -0.91 13.52 0.85
N ALA A 157 -1.80 13.12 1.76
CA ALA A 157 -3.23 13.43 1.67
C ALA A 157 -3.56 14.92 1.39
N PRO A 158 -2.95 15.92 2.05
CA PRO A 158 -3.25 17.33 1.77
C PRO A 158 -2.87 17.77 0.35
N ALA A 159 -1.82 17.17 -0.24
CA ALA A 159 -1.42 17.46 -1.62
C ALA A 159 -2.45 16.97 -2.64
N LEU A 160 -3.22 15.95 -2.29
CA LEU A 160 -4.31 15.39 -3.11
C LEU A 160 -5.66 16.07 -2.83
N GLY A 161 -5.68 17.10 -1.98
CA GLY A 161 -6.91 17.75 -1.53
C GLY A 161 -7.78 16.85 -0.65
N ILE A 162 -7.18 15.92 0.10
CA ILE A 162 -7.85 15.02 1.03
C ILE A 162 -7.76 15.60 2.44
N ALA A 163 -8.91 15.78 3.07
CA ALA A 163 -9.00 16.28 4.43
C ALA A 163 -8.92 15.13 5.45
N LEU A 164 -8.03 15.28 6.43
CA LEU A 164 -7.91 14.35 7.56
C LEU A 164 -8.12 15.10 8.87
N THR A 165 -8.75 14.43 9.84
CA THR A 165 -8.85 14.91 11.23
C THR A 165 -8.00 14.02 12.11
N ASP A 166 -6.97 14.56 12.75
CA ASP A 166 -6.00 13.80 13.56
C ASP A 166 -5.40 12.59 12.81
N GLY A 167 -5.12 12.76 11.51
CA GLY A 167 -4.58 11.70 10.63
C GLY A 167 -5.62 10.65 10.20
N GLN A 168 -6.89 10.84 10.57
CA GLN A 168 -7.99 9.94 10.26
C GLN A 168 -8.89 10.49 9.16
N LEU A 169 -9.24 9.61 8.21
CA LEU A 169 -10.22 9.88 7.17
C LEU A 169 -11.63 9.67 7.72
N SER A 170 -12.52 10.66 7.57
CA SER A 170 -13.93 10.52 7.93
C SER A 170 -14.71 9.77 6.85
N ASP A 171 -15.91 9.29 7.19
CA ASP A 171 -16.75 8.56 6.24
C ASP A 171 -17.26 9.49 5.12
N GLU A 172 -17.59 10.74 5.44
CA GLU A 172 -18.01 11.73 4.44
C GLU A 172 -16.90 12.06 3.45
N GLU A 173 -15.66 12.14 3.93
CA GLU A 173 -14.51 12.41 3.05
C GLU A 173 -14.15 11.18 2.21
N ALA A 174 -14.26 9.97 2.77
CA ALA A 174 -14.08 8.73 2.02
C ALA A 174 -15.11 8.63 0.87
N GLU A 175 -16.39 8.89 1.15
CA GLU A 175 -17.46 8.90 0.14
C GLU A 175 -17.21 9.97 -0.94
N ARG A 176 -16.73 11.16 -0.54
CA ARG A 176 -16.38 12.21 -1.49
C ARG A 176 -15.24 11.79 -2.42
N ILE A 177 -14.18 11.19 -1.89
CA ILE A 177 -13.03 10.73 -2.68
C ILE A 177 -13.46 9.61 -3.62
N ASP A 178 -14.24 8.65 -3.11
CA ASP A 178 -14.74 7.53 -3.91
C ASP A 178 -15.57 8.02 -5.10
N GLY A 179 -16.43 9.02 -4.90
CA GLY A 179 -17.18 9.65 -5.98
C GLY A 179 -16.33 10.40 -7.02
N LEU A 180 -15.12 10.88 -6.67
CA LEU A 180 -14.19 11.50 -7.63
C LEU A 180 -13.52 10.47 -8.54
N ILE A 181 -13.43 9.21 -8.12
CA ILE A 181 -12.80 8.15 -8.90
C ILE A 181 -13.63 7.83 -10.15
N ASP A 182 -14.97 7.86 -10.02
CA ASP A 182 -15.91 7.52 -11.09
C ASP A 182 -15.94 8.54 -12.25
N ASP A 183 -15.50 9.78 -12.00
CA ASP A 183 -15.52 10.85 -13.00
C ASP A 183 -14.38 10.71 -14.02
N ASP A 184 -13.36 9.85 -13.78
CA ASP A 184 -12.17 9.66 -14.63
C ASP A 184 -11.41 10.98 -14.97
N GLU A 185 -11.63 12.04 -14.19
CA GLU A 185 -11.07 13.37 -14.38
C GLU A 185 -10.13 13.77 -13.23
N GLY A 186 -9.22 14.70 -13.50
CA GLY A 186 -8.36 15.26 -12.46
C GLY A 186 -7.35 14.26 -11.91
N LEU A 187 -7.40 14.02 -10.60
CA LEU A 187 -6.47 13.18 -9.84
C LEU A 187 -7.06 11.81 -9.49
N TYR A 188 -8.03 11.33 -10.27
CA TYR A 188 -8.79 10.10 -9.97
C TYR A 188 -7.89 8.87 -9.74
N ARG A 189 -6.72 8.80 -10.37
CA ARG A 189 -5.74 7.70 -10.20
C ARG A 189 -5.08 7.77 -8.82
N GLU A 190 -4.64 8.96 -8.44
CA GLU A 190 -4.11 9.24 -7.11
C GLU A 190 -5.16 8.97 -6.03
N HIS A 191 -6.40 9.41 -6.24
CA HIS A 191 -7.52 9.19 -5.32
C HIS A 191 -7.85 7.71 -5.16
N ALA A 192 -7.93 6.95 -6.26
CA ALA A 192 -8.16 5.51 -6.24
C ALA A 192 -7.06 4.75 -5.50
N SER A 193 -5.80 5.02 -5.83
CA SER A 193 -4.66 4.38 -5.16
C SER A 193 -4.59 4.77 -3.68
N TRP A 194 -4.78 6.05 -3.36
CA TRP A 194 -4.69 6.53 -1.99
C TRP A 194 -5.79 5.95 -1.11
N LEU A 195 -7.05 5.97 -1.56
CA LEU A 195 -8.19 5.50 -0.77
C LEU A 195 -8.09 3.99 -0.51
N LEU A 196 -7.78 3.20 -1.53
CA LEU A 196 -7.62 1.76 -1.37
C LEU A 196 -6.46 1.44 -0.42
N LEU A 197 -5.28 2.03 -0.61
CA LEU A 197 -4.13 1.76 0.27
C LEU A 197 -4.35 2.24 1.70
N TYR A 198 -5.01 3.39 1.89
CA TYR A 198 -5.31 3.93 3.22
C TYR A 198 -6.26 3.01 3.98
N GLU A 199 -7.33 2.56 3.32
CA GLU A 199 -8.28 1.61 3.91
C GLU A 199 -7.63 0.24 4.15
N SER A 200 -6.80 -0.24 3.23
CA SER A 200 -6.03 -1.47 3.43
C SER A 200 -5.08 -1.37 4.63
N ALA A 201 -4.36 -0.28 4.79
CA ALA A 201 -3.48 -0.06 5.94
C ALA A 201 -4.26 0.06 7.24
N ARG A 202 -5.39 0.79 7.24
CA ARG A 202 -6.28 0.90 8.40
C ARG A 202 -6.80 -0.47 8.85
N LEU A 203 -7.29 -1.28 7.91
CA LEU A 203 -7.82 -2.61 8.20
C LEU A 203 -6.72 -3.60 8.59
N SER A 204 -5.57 -3.57 7.89
CA SER A 204 -4.38 -4.35 8.21
C SER A 204 -3.96 -4.16 9.66
N ILE A 205 -3.86 -2.91 10.12
CA ILE A 205 -3.48 -2.56 11.49
C ILE A 205 -4.56 -3.00 12.48
N ALA A 206 -5.83 -2.66 12.21
CA ALA A 206 -6.93 -2.93 13.13
C ALA A 206 -7.16 -4.43 13.36
N HIS A 207 -7.02 -5.23 12.30
CA HIS A 207 -7.30 -6.66 12.31
C HIS A 207 -6.03 -7.52 12.36
N LYS A 208 -4.85 -6.90 12.36
CA LYS A 208 -3.54 -7.56 12.36
C LYS A 208 -3.42 -8.56 11.21
N THR A 209 -3.75 -8.16 9.99
CA THR A 209 -3.63 -8.98 8.79
C THR A 209 -2.75 -8.28 7.77
N VAL A 210 -2.00 -9.02 6.96
CA VAL A 210 -1.16 -8.43 5.90
C VAL A 210 -1.99 -7.76 4.81
N ILE A 211 -1.40 -6.77 4.15
CA ILE A 211 -1.84 -6.30 2.84
C ILE A 211 -1.08 -7.11 1.80
N VAL A 212 -1.79 -7.65 0.80
CA VAL A 212 -1.21 -8.45 -0.30
C VAL A 212 -1.45 -7.74 -1.63
N PHE A 213 -0.39 -7.58 -2.41
CA PHE A 213 -0.46 -7.15 -3.81
C PHE A 213 -0.40 -8.38 -4.72
N SER A 214 -1.28 -8.46 -5.73
CA SER A 214 -1.37 -9.60 -6.67
C SER A 214 -2.05 -9.26 -7.99
#